data_AF-A0A523K6I7-F1
#
_entry.id   AF-A0A523K6I7-F1
#
_cell.length_a   1.000
_cell.length_b   1.000
_cell.length_c   1.000
_cell.angle_alpha   90.00
_cell.angle_beta   90.00
_cell.angle_gamma   90.00
#
_symmetry.space_group_name_H-M   'P 1'
#
loop_
_entity.id
_entity.type
_entity.pdbx_description
1 polymer ?
#
loop_
_entity_poly.entity_id
_entity_poly.type
_entity_poly.pdbx_seq_one_letter_code
_entity_poly.pdbx_strand_id
1 'polypeptide(L)'
;MSDRAPIVQDRVIQIQQECVEITDSGKRHVRATVAIPVGKPFLERPTAYRLDRRSCRGAGQAPGSLDGVASSESAAPQKAMSRPTQEREDPIRWYPPRTPTLEHHPMGDDPHAQLVLLRFSGDISIKARATRHQFVRRLLHNLRDAIASQGIDPRVRISHNRIFVELPENAVVAPLTRVFGIQSVSLVYERTAANLDEIVRTGEDVFKDKVRGKTFAVRARRVGNRARVPVSAHDVECQLGAALLPHSNGVDLSNPQFTAHLELMDGEAYYFPTRIPAYAGLPLGVEGRAVALLSGGFDSAVAAWQLLRRGVAIEYVFCNLGGETHQLGVLRVAKVLADNWHYGHRPQLHAIDFEPVVDELQTHTSKRYWQILLKRMMLRVAERIAQERHATGIITGEAVGQVSSQTLQNLSVISRATSQMILRPLVGSNKDEIIRMAEEIGTFELSKVVGEYCNLVPKRPATSASLEVVEAEEDRMDLSILDEVVSKRSSFDLRSLNVDTFGLPELEVTKVPDDASVIDLRTRHQFDAWHYPNALRLDFAHALQAYPRFDKSKTYVLYCDFGLMSAHLAELMRKTGFDAFHFKGGTRAIRKTAPSA
;
A
#
# COMPACT_ATOMS: atom_id res chain seq x y z
N MET A 1 -47.16 10.17 31.51
CA MET A 1 -47.75 9.84 30.20
C MET A 1 -46.95 10.62 29.18
N SER A 2 -45.87 10.00 28.72
CA SER A 2 -45.76 9.41 27.37
C SER A 2 -45.62 10.49 26.31
N ASP A 3 -44.41 10.68 25.80
CA ASP A 3 -44.24 10.75 24.34
C ASP A 3 -42.82 10.35 23.92
N ARG A 4 -42.80 9.40 23.00
CA ARG A 4 -41.63 8.73 22.42
C ARG A 4 -41.15 9.53 21.21
N ALA A 5 -39.82 9.64 21.10
CA ALA A 5 -39.11 10.10 19.91
C ALA A 5 -39.32 9.14 18.71
N PRO A 6 -39.23 9.64 17.46
CA PRO A 6 -39.63 8.89 16.27
C PRO A 6 -38.62 7.82 15.86
N ILE A 7 -39.17 6.70 15.41
CA ILE A 7 -38.50 5.53 14.83
C ILE A 7 -38.06 5.88 13.40
N VAL A 8 -36.76 5.76 13.11
CA VAL A 8 -36.21 5.82 11.75
C VAL A 8 -36.52 4.48 11.08
N GLN A 9 -37.38 4.51 10.06
CA GLN A 9 -37.64 3.37 9.17
C GLN A 9 -36.48 3.22 8.18
N ASP A 10 -35.83 2.05 8.21
CA ASP A 10 -34.87 1.62 7.19
C ASP A 10 -35.53 1.59 5.82
N ARG A 11 -35.04 2.43 4.89
CA ARG A 11 -35.41 2.37 3.48
C ARG A 11 -34.71 1.18 2.82
N VAL A 12 -35.49 0.15 2.49
CA VAL A 12 -35.10 -0.91 1.56
C VAL A 12 -34.99 -0.30 0.16
N ILE A 13 -33.78 -0.23 -0.41
CA ILE A 13 -33.58 0.13 -1.81
C ILE A 13 -33.81 -1.13 -2.64
N GLN A 14 -34.96 -1.24 -3.32
CA GLN A 14 -35.16 -2.21 -4.39
C GLN A 14 -34.45 -1.72 -5.65
N ILE A 15 -33.36 -2.39 -6.04
CA ILE A 15 -32.78 -2.24 -7.37
C ILE A 15 -33.41 -3.33 -8.25
N GLN A 16 -34.33 -2.93 -9.12
CA GLN A 16 -34.79 -3.79 -10.22
C GLN A 16 -33.75 -3.69 -11.35
N GLN A 17 -33.00 -4.76 -11.59
CA GLN A 17 -32.30 -4.95 -12.85
C GLN A 17 -33.21 -5.74 -13.79
N GLU A 18 -33.66 -5.08 -14.87
CA GLU A 18 -34.24 -5.76 -16.03
C GLU A 18 -33.09 -6.36 -16.85
N CYS A 19 -32.94 -7.68 -16.80
CA CYS A 19 -32.18 -8.42 -17.80
C CYS A 19 -33.12 -8.79 -18.94
N VAL A 20 -32.93 -8.19 -20.11
CA VAL A 20 -33.55 -8.65 -21.37
C VAL A 20 -32.63 -9.69 -21.97
N GLU A 21 -32.97 -10.97 -21.84
CA GLU A 21 -32.43 -12.04 -22.67
C GLU A 21 -33.43 -12.37 -23.77
N ILE A 22 -33.00 -12.21 -25.03
CA ILE A 22 -33.71 -12.72 -26.20
C ILE A 22 -33.20 -14.14 -26.44
N THR A 23 -34.04 -15.14 -26.18
CA THR A 23 -33.86 -16.48 -26.76
C THR A 23 -35.18 -17.03 -27.26
N ASP A 24 -35.11 -17.56 -28.47
CA ASP A 24 -36.17 -18.24 -29.19
C ASP A 24 -36.57 -19.55 -28.47
N SER A 25 -37.82 -19.97 -28.66
CA SER A 25 -38.51 -21.13 -28.04
C SER A 25 -39.10 -20.90 -26.63
N GLY A 26 -40.43 -20.78 -26.58
CA GLY A 26 -41.19 -20.58 -25.37
C GLY A 26 -41.30 -21.81 -24.48
N LYS A 27 -41.19 -21.59 -23.16
CA LYS A 27 -41.83 -22.37 -22.07
C LYS A 27 -41.75 -21.58 -20.76
N ARG A 28 -42.90 -21.35 -20.12
CA ARG A 28 -43.10 -20.65 -18.82
C ARG A 28 -42.46 -21.41 -17.66
N HIS A 29 -41.77 -20.76 -16.72
CA HIS A 29 -41.57 -21.27 -15.35
C HIS A 29 -41.59 -20.16 -14.27
N VAL A 30 -41.93 -20.59 -13.06
CA VAL A 30 -42.42 -19.87 -11.87
C VAL A 30 -41.31 -19.11 -11.11
N ARG A 31 -41.61 -17.89 -10.63
CA ARG A 31 -40.74 -17.11 -9.71
C ARG A 31 -40.80 -17.66 -8.28
N ALA A 32 -39.66 -18.07 -7.73
CA ALA A 32 -39.45 -18.19 -6.29
C ALA A 32 -38.63 -17.00 -5.81
N THR A 33 -39.14 -16.27 -4.82
CA THR A 33 -38.44 -15.14 -4.18
C THR A 33 -37.85 -15.66 -2.88
N VAL A 34 -36.52 -15.66 -2.73
CA VAL A 34 -35.85 -15.94 -1.46
C VAL A 34 -35.25 -14.62 -0.95
N ALA A 35 -35.72 -14.16 0.20
CA ALA A 35 -35.14 -13.04 0.92
C ALA A 35 -34.01 -13.55 1.81
N ILE A 36 -32.81 -12.99 1.69
CA ILE A 36 -31.67 -13.26 2.59
C ILE A 36 -31.36 -11.97 3.36
N PRO A 37 -31.41 -11.97 4.70
CA PRO A 37 -31.02 -10.81 5.50
C PRO A 37 -29.50 -10.65 5.54
N VAL A 38 -29.03 -9.41 5.38
CA VAL A 38 -27.61 -9.03 5.41
C VAL A 38 -27.16 -8.84 6.86
N GLY A 39 -26.19 -9.64 7.32
CA GLY A 39 -25.60 -9.49 8.66
C GLY A 39 -24.31 -10.29 8.90
N LYS A 40 -23.21 -9.54 9.09
CA LYS A 40 -21.88 -9.88 9.68
C LYS A 40 -20.88 -10.77 8.91
N PRO A 41 -19.56 -10.47 9.04
CA PRO A 41 -18.48 -11.15 8.31
C PRO A 41 -18.15 -12.52 8.91
N PHE A 42 -18.02 -13.52 8.04
CA PHE A 42 -17.59 -14.87 8.37
C PHE A 42 -16.07 -14.87 8.64
N LEU A 43 -15.69 -15.06 9.90
CA LEU A 43 -14.33 -15.37 10.35
C LEU A 43 -14.40 -16.70 11.12
N GLU A 44 -14.52 -17.81 10.40
CA GLU A 44 -14.30 -19.14 10.96
C GLU A 44 -12.98 -19.72 10.42
N ARG A 45 -12.11 -20.10 11.35
CA ARG A 45 -10.84 -20.79 11.07
C ARG A 45 -11.13 -22.24 10.66
N PRO A 46 -10.45 -22.83 9.67
CA PRO A 46 -10.53 -24.27 9.49
C PRO A 46 -9.75 -24.98 10.60
N THR A 47 -10.48 -25.79 11.36
CA THR A 47 -9.98 -26.83 12.26
C THR A 47 -9.09 -27.83 11.51
N ALA A 48 -7.99 -28.22 12.15
CA ALA A 48 -7.03 -29.20 11.67
C ALA A 48 -7.68 -30.56 11.43
N TYR A 49 -7.58 -31.09 10.20
CA TYR A 49 -7.87 -32.49 9.93
C TYR A 49 -6.67 -33.36 10.33
N ARG A 50 -6.92 -34.24 11.29
CA ARG A 50 -6.07 -35.36 11.71
C ARG A 50 -6.19 -36.44 10.63
N LEU A 51 -5.12 -36.72 9.90
CA LEU A 51 -5.06 -37.89 9.01
C LEU A 51 -4.83 -39.13 9.86
N ASP A 52 -5.87 -39.93 10.03
CA ASP A 52 -5.78 -41.27 10.60
C ASP A 52 -5.41 -42.28 9.51
N ARG A 53 -4.49 -43.18 9.87
CA ARG A 53 -4.00 -44.28 9.05
C ARG A 53 -4.98 -45.44 9.17
N ARG A 54 -5.59 -45.90 8.07
CA ARG A 54 -5.76 -47.34 7.74
C ARG A 54 -6.57 -47.58 6.47
N SER A 55 -6.16 -48.66 5.80
CA SER A 55 -6.81 -49.50 4.79
C SER A 55 -7.14 -48.91 3.42
N CYS A 56 -6.30 -49.26 2.44
CA CYS A 56 -6.73 -49.95 1.23
C CYS A 56 -5.61 -50.91 0.78
N ARG A 57 -5.81 -52.21 1.01
CA ARG A 57 -5.26 -53.30 0.18
C ARG A 57 -5.97 -53.19 -1.19
N GLY A 58 -5.43 -53.47 -2.36
CA GLY A 58 -4.16 -54.00 -2.82
C GLY A 58 -4.39 -54.43 -4.28
N ALA A 59 -3.37 -54.44 -5.12
CA ALA A 59 -3.23 -55.31 -6.30
C ALA A 59 -1.90 -54.98 -7.02
N GLY A 60 -1.12 -56.00 -7.37
CA GLY A 60 -0.10 -55.91 -8.43
C GLY A 60 1.36 -56.16 -8.03
N GLN A 61 1.70 -57.40 -7.71
CA GLN A 61 3.03 -58.04 -7.87
C GLN A 61 3.51 -57.94 -9.34
N ALA A 62 4.79 -58.00 -9.78
CA ALA A 62 6.14 -58.20 -9.21
C ALA A 62 7.17 -57.93 -10.37
N PRO A 63 8.42 -58.46 -10.38
CA PRO A 63 9.62 -57.93 -9.70
C PRO A 63 10.83 -57.71 -10.65
N GLY A 64 11.92 -57.13 -10.11
CA GLY A 64 13.24 -57.11 -10.76
C GLY A 64 14.33 -56.48 -9.88
N SER A 65 14.95 -57.32 -9.04
CA SER A 65 16.06 -57.02 -8.14
C SER A 65 17.42 -57.01 -8.88
N LEU A 66 18.24 -55.99 -8.64
CA LEU A 66 19.53 -56.03 -7.92
C LEU A 66 20.66 -56.82 -8.60
N ASP A 67 21.74 -56.10 -8.91
CA ASP A 67 23.10 -56.53 -8.60
C ASP A 67 23.93 -55.27 -8.26
N GLY A 68 24.68 -55.35 -7.16
CA GLY A 68 25.63 -54.32 -6.73
C GLY A 68 27.02 -54.92 -6.59
N VAL A 69 28.06 -54.09 -6.69
CA VAL A 69 29.39 -54.43 -6.16
C VAL A 69 30.07 -53.16 -5.67
N ALA A 70 30.60 -53.24 -4.45
CA ALA A 70 31.45 -52.27 -3.80
C ALA A 70 32.92 -52.52 -4.14
N SER A 71 33.74 -51.46 -4.18
CA SER A 71 35.15 -51.56 -3.80
C SER A 71 35.73 -50.20 -3.41
N SER A 72 36.39 -50.22 -2.26
CA SER A 72 37.27 -49.22 -1.66
C SER A 72 38.66 -49.28 -2.29
N GLU A 73 39.38 -48.16 -2.40
CA GLU A 73 40.81 -48.08 -2.04
C GLU A 73 41.35 -46.64 -2.07
N SER A 74 42.26 -46.37 -1.14
CA SER A 74 42.97 -45.12 -0.89
C SER A 74 44.42 -45.20 -1.37
N ALA A 75 44.94 -44.16 -2.03
CA ALA A 75 46.29 -43.58 -1.83
C ALA A 75 46.63 -42.55 -2.92
N ALA A 76 47.18 -41.41 -2.51
CA ALA A 76 47.74 -40.33 -3.34
C ALA A 76 49.26 -40.54 -3.56
N PRO A 77 50.06 -39.61 -4.15
CA PRO A 77 49.78 -38.47 -5.04
C PRO A 77 50.72 -38.43 -6.29
N GLN A 78 50.34 -37.79 -7.41
CA GLN A 78 51.31 -37.30 -8.41
C GLN A 78 50.86 -35.97 -9.06
N LYS A 79 51.87 -35.14 -9.34
CA LYS A 79 51.82 -33.70 -9.67
C LYS A 79 51.35 -33.38 -11.10
N ALA A 80 50.68 -32.24 -11.19
CA ALA A 80 50.69 -31.21 -12.25
C ALA A 80 50.08 -31.52 -13.64
N MET A 81 48.99 -30.82 -13.97
CA MET A 81 48.99 -29.78 -15.02
C MET A 81 47.65 -29.01 -15.00
N SER A 82 47.75 -27.69 -14.94
CA SER A 82 46.67 -26.72 -14.85
C SER A 82 45.81 -26.66 -16.13
N ARG A 83 44.50 -26.81 -15.99
CA ARG A 83 43.49 -26.34 -16.97
C ARG A 83 42.75 -25.13 -16.37
N PRO A 84 42.47 -24.07 -17.15
CA PRO A 84 41.75 -22.90 -16.65
C PRO A 84 40.28 -23.27 -16.46
N THR A 85 39.81 -23.31 -15.23
CA THR A 85 38.38 -23.41 -14.90
C THR A 85 37.72 -22.07 -15.13
N GLN A 86 36.76 -22.05 -16.06
CA GLN A 86 35.74 -21.01 -16.17
C GLN A 86 35.15 -20.71 -14.78
N GLU A 87 35.27 -19.46 -14.36
CA GLU A 87 34.56 -18.94 -13.20
C GLU A 87 33.06 -19.07 -13.47
N ARG A 88 32.39 -19.97 -12.72
CA ARG A 88 30.95 -19.92 -12.58
C ARG A 88 30.64 -18.73 -11.69
N GLU A 89 30.05 -17.69 -12.28
CA GLU A 89 29.52 -16.57 -11.53
C GLU A 89 28.44 -17.07 -10.56
N ASP A 90 28.73 -16.97 -9.26
CA ASP A 90 27.76 -17.15 -8.19
C ASP A 90 26.69 -16.06 -8.27
N PRO A 91 25.39 -16.35 -8.03
CA PRO A 91 24.35 -15.32 -8.01
C PRO A 91 24.63 -14.30 -6.89
N ILE A 92 24.85 -13.06 -7.31
CA ILE A 92 25.32 -11.93 -6.50
C ILE A 92 24.36 -11.64 -5.34
N ARG A 93 24.85 -11.84 -4.13
CA ARG A 93 24.17 -11.52 -2.87
C ARG A 93 24.24 -10.01 -2.64
N TRP A 94 23.11 -9.31 -2.79
CA TRP A 94 23.01 -7.89 -2.47
C TRP A 94 23.22 -7.66 -0.96
N TYR A 95 24.20 -6.82 -0.60
CA TYR A 95 24.44 -6.40 0.78
C TYR A 95 23.94 -4.95 0.96
N PRO A 96 23.01 -4.67 1.89
CA PRO A 96 22.63 -3.30 2.21
C PRO A 96 23.83 -2.53 2.81
N PRO A 97 23.86 -1.18 2.70
CA PRO A 97 24.93 -0.36 3.27
C PRO A 97 25.06 -0.57 4.78
N ARG A 98 26.30 -0.52 5.29
CA ARG A 98 26.62 -0.70 6.72
C ARG A 98 25.95 0.42 7.53
N THR A 99 25.06 0.05 8.43
CA THR A 99 24.38 0.96 9.38
C THR A 99 25.19 1.00 10.68
N PRO A 100 25.22 2.11 11.44
CA PRO A 100 26.01 2.21 12.66
C PRO A 100 25.59 1.17 13.71
N THR A 101 26.53 0.87 14.60
CA THR A 101 26.38 -0.02 15.74
C THR A 101 25.15 0.31 16.60
N LEU A 102 24.55 -0.72 17.21
CA LEU A 102 23.42 -0.58 18.14
C LEU A 102 23.88 0.19 19.39
N GLU A 103 23.73 1.51 19.38
CA GLU A 103 23.89 2.32 20.59
C GLU A 103 22.68 2.08 21.51
N HIS A 104 22.97 1.72 22.76
CA HIS A 104 21.99 1.57 23.82
C HIS A 104 21.85 2.92 24.55
N HIS A 105 20.82 3.69 24.22
CA HIS A 105 20.44 4.83 25.05
C HIS A 105 19.67 4.34 26.30
N PRO A 106 19.97 4.84 27.51
CA PRO A 106 19.11 4.63 28.66
C PRO A 106 17.72 5.23 28.38
N MET A 107 16.68 4.45 28.66
CA MET A 107 15.28 4.78 28.34
C MET A 107 14.52 5.05 29.64
N GLY A 108 13.81 6.18 29.70
CA GLY A 108 12.81 6.49 30.71
C GLY A 108 13.26 7.39 31.87
N ASP A 109 14.23 8.28 31.62
CA ASP A 109 14.63 9.34 32.54
C ASP A 109 14.02 10.72 32.19
N ASP A 110 13.32 10.82 31.05
CA ASP A 110 12.66 12.05 30.61
C ASP A 110 11.17 12.01 30.99
N PRO A 111 10.71 12.82 31.97
CA PRO A 111 9.32 12.85 32.39
C PRO A 111 8.37 13.45 31.35
N HIS A 112 8.88 14.03 30.25
CA HIS A 112 8.10 14.60 29.16
C HIS A 112 8.08 13.72 27.89
N ALA A 113 8.59 12.50 27.98
CA ALA A 113 8.58 11.54 26.88
C ALA A 113 7.45 10.53 27.05
N GLN A 114 6.69 10.31 25.98
CA GLN A 114 5.76 9.19 25.90
C GLN A 114 6.49 7.92 25.44
N LEU A 115 6.20 6.80 26.13
CA LEU A 115 6.75 5.50 25.77
C LEU A 115 5.78 4.74 24.86
N VAL A 116 6.29 4.24 23.74
CA VAL A 116 5.51 3.47 22.76
C VAL A 116 6.06 2.06 22.64
N LEU A 117 5.20 1.06 22.81
CA LEU A 117 5.51 -0.35 22.68
C LEU A 117 5.02 -0.87 21.32
N LEU A 118 5.94 -1.42 20.52
CA LEU A 118 5.65 -2.03 19.22
C LEU A 118 5.83 -3.55 19.27
N ARG A 119 4.97 -4.24 18.52
CA ARG A 119 4.99 -5.71 18.40
C ARG A 119 5.43 -6.11 17.01
N PHE A 120 6.35 -7.08 16.93
CA PHE A 120 6.77 -7.67 15.65
C PHE A 120 5.60 -8.37 14.95
N SER A 121 5.62 -8.33 13.63
CA SER A 121 4.79 -9.16 12.76
C SER A 121 5.02 -10.65 13.03
N GLY A 122 3.93 -11.43 12.91
CA GLY A 122 4.00 -12.89 12.96
C GLY A 122 4.96 -13.47 11.91
N ASP A 123 5.04 -12.82 10.75
CA ASP A 123 5.92 -13.21 9.63
C ASP A 123 7.41 -13.16 10.00
N ILE A 124 7.80 -12.32 10.96
CA ILE A 124 9.17 -12.23 11.48
C ILE A 124 9.40 -13.32 12.55
N SER A 125 8.39 -13.55 13.39
CA SER A 125 8.49 -14.43 14.56
C SER A 125 8.71 -15.91 14.17
N ILE A 126 8.22 -16.33 13.00
CA ILE A 126 8.38 -17.70 12.48
C ILE A 126 9.76 -17.97 11.87
N LYS A 127 10.58 -16.95 11.62
CA LYS A 127 11.88 -17.12 10.93
C LYS A 127 12.92 -17.74 11.86
N ALA A 128 13.85 -18.50 11.27
CA ALA A 128 15.03 -19.01 11.96
C ALA A 128 15.85 -17.87 12.59
N ARG A 129 16.60 -18.16 13.67
CA ARG A 129 17.26 -17.14 14.49
C ARG A 129 18.14 -16.18 13.68
N ALA A 130 18.96 -16.69 12.77
CA ALA A 130 19.87 -15.88 11.96
C ALA A 130 19.10 -14.91 11.04
N THR A 131 18.10 -15.41 10.30
CA THR A 131 17.22 -14.61 9.44
C THR A 131 16.43 -13.59 10.25
N ARG A 132 15.90 -13.99 11.42
CA ARG A 132 15.17 -13.10 12.32
C ARG A 132 16.03 -11.94 12.78
N HIS A 133 17.29 -12.18 13.13
CA HIS A 133 18.22 -11.10 13.49
C HIS A 133 18.43 -10.12 12.33
N GLN A 134 18.57 -10.59 11.09
CA GLN A 134 18.70 -9.72 9.91
C GLN A 134 17.43 -8.88 9.69
N PHE A 135 16.26 -9.51 9.80
CA PHE A 135 14.97 -8.82 9.64
C PHE A 135 14.77 -7.76 10.71
N VAL A 136 15.07 -8.09 11.96
CA VAL A 136 14.96 -7.14 13.09
C VAL A 136 15.93 -5.97 12.92
N ARG A 137 17.16 -6.19 12.46
CA ARG A 137 18.10 -5.09 12.15
C ARG A 137 17.56 -4.16 11.07
N ARG A 138 17.00 -4.73 9.99
CA ARG A 138 16.37 -3.94 8.92
C ARG A 138 15.16 -3.16 9.42
N LEU A 139 14.30 -3.79 10.21
CA LEU A 139 13.14 -3.16 10.84
C LEU A 139 13.53 -1.97 11.71
N LEU A 140 14.58 -2.11 12.52
CA LEU A 140 15.08 -1.01 13.34
C LEU A 140 15.57 0.15 12.49
N HIS A 141 16.31 -0.11 11.41
CA HIS A 141 16.73 0.94 10.48
C HIS A 141 15.53 1.68 9.90
N ASN A 142 14.53 0.95 9.40
CA ASN A 142 13.31 1.54 8.85
C ASN A 142 12.55 2.36 9.90
N LEU A 143 12.43 1.85 11.13
CA LEU A 143 11.76 2.54 12.23
C LEU A 143 12.46 3.84 12.60
N ARG A 144 13.79 3.84 12.65
CA ARG A 144 14.57 5.08 12.91
C ARG A 144 14.35 6.12 11.82
N ASP A 145 14.30 5.72 10.55
CA ASP A 145 13.99 6.63 9.44
C ASP A 145 12.56 7.21 9.54
N ALA A 146 11.59 6.42 10.01
CA ALA A 146 10.20 6.88 10.24
C ALA A 146 10.07 7.88 11.40
N ILE A 147 10.94 7.79 12.41
CA ILE A 147 10.97 8.75 13.52
C ILE A 147 11.72 10.02 13.08
N ALA A 148 12.87 9.85 12.42
CA ALA A 148 13.68 10.95 11.91
C ALA A 148 12.96 11.79 10.85
N SER A 149 12.06 11.20 10.04
CA SER A 149 11.23 11.94 9.08
C SER A 149 10.29 12.97 9.72
N GLN A 150 10.05 12.87 11.03
CA GLN A 150 9.29 13.83 11.83
C GLN A 150 10.19 14.90 12.48
N GLY A 151 11.50 14.87 12.23
CA GLY A 151 12.47 15.74 12.90
C GLY A 151 12.75 15.33 14.35
N ILE A 152 12.48 14.06 14.71
CA ILE A 152 12.64 13.53 16.06
C ILE A 152 13.88 12.63 16.12
N ASP A 153 14.66 12.75 17.19
CA ASP A 153 15.80 11.86 17.45
C ASP A 153 15.32 10.42 17.76
N PRO A 154 15.78 9.39 17.02
CA PRO A 154 15.19 8.07 17.10
C PRO A 154 15.70 7.24 18.29
N ARG A 155 15.07 7.41 19.45
CA ARG A 155 15.31 6.60 20.66
C ARG A 155 14.55 5.28 20.62
N VAL A 156 15.25 4.22 20.21
CA VAL A 156 14.66 2.88 19.99
C VAL A 156 15.44 1.80 20.72
N ARG A 157 14.74 0.98 21.53
CA ARG A 157 15.29 -0.16 22.26
C ARG A 157 14.52 -1.44 21.96
N ILE A 158 15.23 -2.57 21.86
CA ILE A 158 14.60 -3.90 21.81
C ILE A 158 14.77 -4.56 23.16
N SER A 159 13.67 -5.11 23.68
CA SER A 159 13.69 -5.98 24.86
C SER A 159 12.55 -6.98 24.79
N HIS A 160 12.75 -8.20 25.28
CA HIS A 160 11.70 -9.24 25.38
C HIS A 160 10.88 -9.49 24.10
N ASN A 161 11.49 -9.40 22.91
CA ASN A 161 10.78 -9.50 21.62
C ASN A 161 9.66 -8.42 21.47
N ARG A 162 9.95 -7.23 21.99
CA ARG A 162 9.24 -5.96 21.79
C ARG A 162 10.22 -4.88 21.39
N ILE A 163 9.70 -3.87 20.72
CA ILE A 163 10.43 -2.63 20.45
C ILE A 163 9.79 -1.55 21.30
N PHE A 164 10.62 -0.78 21.98
CA PHE A 164 10.25 0.39 22.75
C PHE A 164 10.78 1.62 22.04
N VAL A 165 9.93 2.61 21.87
CA VAL A 165 10.27 3.89 21.25
C VAL A 165 9.90 5.00 22.23
N GLU A 166 10.83 5.89 22.48
CA GLU A 166 10.58 7.14 23.20
C GLU A 166 10.29 8.24 22.20
N LEU A 167 9.18 8.92 22.39
CA LEU A 167 8.81 10.07 21.59
C LEU A 167 8.48 11.25 22.51
N PRO A 168 8.65 12.49 22.06
CA PRO A 168 8.05 13.65 22.71
C PRO A 168 6.53 13.46 22.87
N GLU A 169 5.93 13.97 23.96
CA GLU A 169 4.47 13.86 24.21
C GLU A 169 3.59 14.32 23.04
N ASN A 170 4.01 15.34 22.29
CA ASN A 170 3.29 15.90 21.15
C ASN A 170 3.52 15.15 19.83
N ALA A 171 4.37 14.12 19.81
CA ALA A 171 4.71 13.40 18.60
C ALA A 171 3.56 12.55 18.07
N VAL A 172 3.48 12.44 16.74
CA VAL A 172 2.45 11.64 16.07
C VAL A 172 2.91 10.18 16.00
N VAL A 173 2.08 9.27 16.49
CA VAL A 173 2.38 7.82 16.50
C VAL A 173 2.04 7.15 15.16
N ALA A 174 1.19 7.78 14.33
CA ALA A 174 0.71 7.22 13.07
C ALA A 174 1.81 6.78 12.08
N PRO A 175 2.96 7.48 11.93
CA PRO A 175 4.06 6.98 11.08
C PRO A 175 4.59 5.60 11.50
N LEU A 176 4.56 5.27 12.81
CA LEU A 176 5.03 3.97 13.29
C LEU A 176 4.12 2.82 12.84
N THR A 177 2.83 3.06 12.59
CA THR A 177 1.90 2.03 12.11
C THR A 177 2.15 1.67 10.64
N ARG A 178 2.81 2.56 9.89
CA ARG A 178 3.15 2.41 8.47
C ARG A 178 4.51 1.75 8.25
N VAL A 179 5.26 1.46 9.31
CA VAL A 179 6.51 0.69 9.22
C VAL A 179 6.20 -0.80 9.07
N PHE A 180 6.43 -1.35 7.88
CA PHE A 180 6.23 -2.78 7.64
C PHE A 180 7.13 -3.65 8.52
N GLY A 181 6.57 -4.75 9.01
CA GLY A 181 7.15 -5.59 10.06
C GLY A 181 6.62 -5.30 11.46
N ILE A 182 5.85 -4.21 11.66
CA ILE A 182 5.14 -3.91 12.91
C ILE A 182 3.69 -4.38 12.83
N GLN A 183 3.26 -5.20 13.78
CA GLN A 183 1.88 -5.71 13.85
C GLN A 183 0.92 -4.77 14.57
N SER A 184 1.40 -4.11 15.62
CA SER A 184 0.60 -3.17 16.38
C SER A 184 1.48 -2.22 17.17
N VAL A 185 0.88 -1.08 17.49
CA VAL A 185 1.47 0.00 18.27
C VAL A 185 0.61 0.22 19.51
N SER A 186 1.24 0.35 20.68
CA SER A 186 0.56 0.65 21.93
C SER A 186 1.26 1.80 22.63
N LEU A 187 0.51 2.88 22.88
CA LEU A 187 0.95 3.94 23.77
C LEU A 187 0.92 3.40 25.20
N VAL A 188 2.07 3.42 25.87
CA VAL A 188 2.21 2.98 27.26
C VAL A 188 1.74 4.13 28.15
N TYR A 189 0.76 3.86 29.01
CA TYR A 189 0.29 4.81 30.01
C TYR A 189 1.21 4.88 31.21
N GLU A 190 1.71 3.73 31.65
CA GLU A 190 2.52 3.63 32.86
C GLU A 190 3.41 2.37 32.79
N ARG A 191 4.47 2.34 33.60
CA ARG A 191 5.26 1.13 33.87
C ARG A 191 5.50 0.99 35.37
N THR A 192 5.53 -0.25 35.86
CA THR A 192 5.76 -0.54 37.28
C THR A 192 6.56 -1.83 37.43
N ALA A 193 7.11 -2.11 38.61
CA ALA A 193 7.81 -3.36 38.83
C ALA A 193 6.86 -4.56 38.67
N ALA A 194 7.38 -5.71 38.22
CA ALA A 194 6.60 -6.92 38.02
C ALA A 194 6.28 -7.64 39.36
N ASN A 195 5.63 -6.94 40.28
CA ASN A 195 5.10 -7.45 41.54
C ASN A 195 3.57 -7.34 41.52
N LEU A 196 2.85 -8.38 41.95
CA LEU A 196 1.39 -8.44 41.85
C LEU A 196 0.70 -7.27 42.56
N ASP A 197 1.07 -6.98 43.81
CA ASP A 197 0.43 -5.91 44.59
C ASP A 197 0.66 -4.53 43.95
N GLU A 198 1.88 -4.29 43.47
CA GLU A 198 2.24 -3.07 42.77
C GLU A 198 1.50 -2.96 41.43
N ILE A 199 1.35 -4.10 40.74
CA ILE A 199 0.63 -4.16 39.47
C ILE A 199 -0.84 -3.77 39.65
N VAL A 200 -1.48 -4.33 40.68
CA VAL A 200 -2.89 -4.06 40.96
C VAL A 200 -3.08 -2.60 41.36
N ARG A 201 -2.24 -2.07 42.27
CA ARG A 201 -2.31 -0.67 42.72
C ARG A 201 -2.14 0.31 41.56
N THR A 202 -1.05 0.19 40.81
CA THR A 202 -0.77 1.07 39.67
C THR A 202 -1.82 0.91 38.57
N GLY A 203 -2.27 -0.32 38.30
CA GLY A 203 -3.33 -0.59 37.34
C GLY A 203 -4.67 0.04 37.70
N GLU A 204 -5.04 0.04 38.99
CA GLU A 204 -6.25 0.71 39.47
C GLU A 204 -6.18 2.21 39.19
N ASP A 205 -5.08 2.86 39.56
CA ASP A 205 -4.89 4.29 39.34
C ASP A 205 -4.94 4.67 37.85
N VAL A 206 -4.32 3.87 36.99
CA VAL A 206 -4.27 4.11 35.54
C VAL A 206 -5.64 3.92 34.87
N PHE A 207 -6.45 2.97 35.33
CA PHE A 207 -7.66 2.55 34.62
C PHE A 207 -8.99 2.95 35.30
N LYS A 208 -9.03 3.33 36.58
CA LYS A 208 -10.28 3.63 37.33
C LYS A 208 -11.19 4.65 36.63
N ASP A 209 -10.64 5.75 36.13
CA ASP A 209 -11.44 6.76 35.43
C ASP A 209 -11.84 6.32 34.02
N LYS A 210 -11.09 5.39 33.41
CA LYS A 210 -11.34 4.90 32.05
C LYS A 210 -12.46 3.86 31.99
N VAL A 211 -12.65 3.10 33.08
CA VAL A 211 -13.74 2.13 33.23
C VAL A 211 -15.05 2.74 33.72
N ARG A 212 -15.05 4.00 34.16
CA ARG A 212 -16.23 4.67 34.70
C ARG A 212 -17.39 4.66 33.70
N GLY A 213 -18.53 4.13 34.13
CA GLY A 213 -19.74 4.03 33.32
C GLY A 213 -19.65 3.04 32.15
N LYS A 214 -18.67 2.12 32.16
CA LYS A 214 -18.43 1.15 31.08
C LYS A 214 -18.35 -0.27 31.60
N THR A 215 -18.73 -1.24 30.77
CA THR A 215 -18.31 -2.63 30.97
C THR A 215 -16.84 -2.78 30.59
N PHE A 216 -16.10 -3.63 31.28
CA PHE A 216 -14.68 -3.78 31.03
C PHE A 216 -14.17 -5.23 31.12
N ALA A 217 -12.95 -5.44 30.61
CA ALA A 217 -12.18 -6.66 30.83
C ALA A 217 -10.71 -6.31 31.12
N VAL A 218 -10.05 -7.12 31.94
CA VAL A 218 -8.60 -7.09 32.11
C VAL A 218 -7.98 -8.18 31.24
N ARG A 219 -6.90 -7.84 30.52
CA ARG A 219 -6.20 -8.75 29.63
C ARG A 219 -4.70 -8.65 29.86
N ALA A 220 -4.16 -9.56 30.66
CA ALA A 220 -2.73 -9.62 30.96
C ALA A 220 -2.03 -10.68 30.12
N ARG A 221 -0.78 -10.40 29.72
CA ARG A 221 0.03 -11.36 28.97
C ARG A 221 1.47 -11.35 29.44
N ARG A 222 1.99 -12.52 29.77
CA ARG A 222 3.44 -12.73 29.95
C ARG A 222 4.16 -12.72 28.60
N VAL A 223 5.25 -11.96 28.51
CA VAL A 223 6.07 -11.78 27.32
C VAL A 223 7.53 -12.14 27.64
N GLY A 224 8.22 -12.80 26.71
CA GLY A 224 9.60 -13.26 26.93
C GLY A 224 9.68 -14.61 27.63
N ASN A 225 10.72 -14.82 28.44
CA ASN A 225 10.96 -16.08 29.14
C ASN A 225 10.04 -16.19 30.35
N ARG A 226 9.06 -17.10 30.31
CA ARG A 226 8.10 -17.33 31.41
C ARG A 226 8.76 -17.70 32.74
N ALA A 227 9.93 -18.33 32.72
CA ALA A 227 10.66 -18.66 33.94
C ALA A 227 11.15 -17.41 34.70
N ARG A 228 11.26 -16.27 34.02
CA ARG A 228 11.66 -14.98 34.59
C ARG A 228 10.49 -14.04 34.88
N VAL A 229 9.27 -14.46 34.56
CA VAL A 229 8.04 -13.69 34.82
C VAL A 229 7.16 -14.51 35.77
N PRO A 230 7.45 -14.47 37.08
CA PRO A 230 6.80 -15.32 38.08
C PRO A 230 5.33 -14.95 38.28
N VAL A 231 4.96 -13.69 38.06
CA VAL A 231 3.58 -13.21 38.22
C VAL A 231 2.64 -13.90 37.23
N SER A 232 1.58 -14.52 37.75
CA SER A 232 0.52 -15.13 36.97
C SER A 232 -0.32 -14.07 36.27
N ALA A 233 -0.46 -14.20 34.95
CA ALA A 233 -1.35 -13.31 34.18
C ALA A 233 -2.81 -13.44 34.63
N HIS A 234 -3.24 -14.65 35.02
CA HIS A 234 -4.60 -14.89 35.50
C HIS A 234 -4.85 -14.19 36.85
N ASP A 235 -3.89 -14.25 37.76
CA ASP A 235 -4.01 -13.63 39.08
C ASP A 235 -4.11 -12.11 38.94
N VAL A 236 -3.31 -11.53 38.03
CA VAL A 236 -3.41 -10.11 37.65
C VAL A 236 -4.79 -9.79 37.08
N GLU A 237 -5.30 -10.58 36.15
CA GLU A 237 -6.64 -10.37 35.56
C GLU A 237 -7.74 -10.39 36.62
N CYS A 238 -7.69 -11.33 37.56
CA CYS A 238 -8.65 -11.47 38.64
C CYS A 238 -8.55 -10.33 39.67
N GLN A 239 -7.36 -10.04 40.18
CA GLN A 239 -7.18 -9.06 41.25
C GLN A 239 -7.35 -7.61 40.77
N LEU A 240 -6.77 -7.26 39.62
CA LEU A 240 -7.00 -5.94 39.02
C LEU A 240 -8.46 -5.80 38.55
N GLY A 241 -9.08 -6.88 38.08
CA GLY A 241 -10.50 -6.92 37.78
C GLY A 241 -11.37 -6.61 39.01
N ALA A 242 -11.05 -7.22 40.15
CA ALA A 242 -11.73 -6.96 41.42
C ALA A 242 -11.54 -5.50 41.89
N ALA A 243 -10.33 -4.95 41.77
CA ALA A 243 -10.03 -3.57 42.13
C ALA A 243 -10.77 -2.54 41.26
N LEU A 244 -10.93 -2.82 39.96
CA LEU A 244 -11.62 -1.92 39.02
C LEU A 244 -13.14 -2.03 39.06
N LEU A 245 -13.70 -3.15 39.54
CA LEU A 245 -15.14 -3.42 39.52
C LEU A 245 -15.99 -2.32 40.18
N PRO A 246 -15.64 -1.79 41.38
CA PRO A 246 -16.39 -0.72 42.04
C PRO A 246 -16.49 0.58 41.23
N HIS A 247 -15.55 0.80 40.30
CA HIS A 247 -15.47 2.01 39.48
C HIS A 247 -16.19 1.87 38.13
N SER A 248 -16.81 0.72 37.84
CA SER A 248 -17.30 0.34 36.50
C SER A 248 -18.79 -0.02 36.47
N ASN A 249 -19.34 -0.30 35.28
CA ASN A 249 -20.68 -0.87 35.11
C ASN A 249 -20.69 -2.41 35.07
N GLY A 250 -19.58 -3.07 35.41
CA GLY A 250 -19.45 -4.53 35.45
C GLY A 250 -18.41 -5.10 34.48
N VAL A 251 -18.15 -6.40 34.62
CA VAL A 251 -17.18 -7.12 33.77
C VAL A 251 -17.89 -7.79 32.59
N ASP A 252 -17.40 -7.56 31.38
CA ASP A 252 -17.80 -8.28 30.16
C ASP A 252 -16.56 -8.83 29.46
N LEU A 253 -16.38 -10.14 29.51
CA LEU A 253 -15.22 -10.81 28.88
C LEU A 253 -15.39 -11.02 27.37
N SER A 254 -16.60 -10.88 26.84
CA SER A 254 -16.92 -11.14 25.45
C SER A 254 -16.87 -9.87 24.61
N ASN A 255 -17.55 -8.81 25.05
CA ASN A 255 -17.63 -7.54 24.33
C ASN A 255 -17.49 -6.32 25.27
N PRO A 256 -16.33 -6.15 25.92
CA PRO A 256 -16.10 -5.04 26.83
C PRO A 256 -16.09 -3.69 26.09
N GLN A 257 -16.69 -2.67 26.69
CA GLN A 257 -16.58 -1.29 26.22
C GLN A 257 -15.17 -0.69 26.46
N PHE A 258 -14.42 -1.24 27.42
CA PHE A 258 -13.01 -0.90 27.66
C PHE A 258 -12.19 -2.14 28.01
N THR A 259 -10.98 -2.28 27.46
CA THR A 259 -10.08 -3.37 27.85
C THR A 259 -8.79 -2.81 28.47
N ALA A 260 -8.56 -3.14 29.73
CA ALA A 260 -7.29 -2.87 30.42
C ALA A 260 -6.25 -3.91 29.97
N HIS A 261 -5.30 -3.51 29.14
CA HIS A 261 -4.25 -4.41 28.69
C HIS A 261 -2.97 -4.25 29.49
N LEU A 262 -2.36 -5.39 29.83
CA LEU A 262 -1.08 -5.46 30.51
C LEU A 262 -0.12 -6.40 29.78
N GLU A 263 1.14 -5.99 29.63
CA GLU A 263 2.24 -6.91 29.29
C GLU A 263 3.20 -7.04 30.47
N LEU A 264 3.34 -8.27 30.95
CA LEU A 264 4.22 -8.65 32.05
C LEU A 264 5.54 -9.16 31.45
N MET A 265 6.66 -8.54 31.80
CA MET A 265 8.01 -8.85 31.32
C MET A 265 8.96 -9.15 32.49
N ASP A 266 10.21 -9.46 32.20
CA ASP A 266 11.26 -9.66 33.21
C ASP A 266 11.47 -8.35 33.99
N GLY A 267 11.00 -8.30 35.23
CA GLY A 267 11.15 -7.15 36.15
C GLY A 267 10.13 -6.02 36.01
N GLU A 268 9.41 -5.89 34.89
CA GLU A 268 8.50 -4.76 34.63
C GLU A 268 7.12 -5.19 34.09
N ALA A 269 6.09 -4.38 34.37
CA ALA A 269 4.75 -4.47 33.80
C ALA A 269 4.35 -3.17 33.11
N TYR A 270 3.74 -3.28 31.93
CA TYR A 270 3.38 -2.16 31.06
C TYR A 270 1.87 -2.08 30.85
N TYR A 271 1.28 -0.90 31.02
CA TYR A 271 -0.16 -0.64 30.95
C TYR A 271 -0.53 0.12 29.66
N PHE A 272 -1.58 -0.30 28.97
CA PHE A 272 -2.06 0.40 27.78
C PHE A 272 -3.56 0.11 27.51
N PRO A 273 -4.30 1.03 26.86
CA PRO A 273 -5.75 0.93 26.71
C PRO A 273 -6.17 0.08 25.51
N THR A 274 -5.35 0.06 24.47
CA THR A 274 -5.73 -0.40 23.13
C THR A 274 -4.47 -0.71 22.34
N ARG A 275 -4.62 -1.57 21.34
CA ARG A 275 -3.59 -1.87 20.35
C ARG A 275 -4.01 -1.22 19.05
N ILE A 276 -3.26 -0.24 18.58
CA ILE A 276 -3.46 0.38 17.28
C ILE A 276 -2.92 -0.62 16.25
N PRO A 277 -3.75 -1.17 15.35
CA PRO A 277 -3.28 -2.07 14.31
C PRO A 277 -2.27 -1.37 13.40
N ALA A 278 -1.25 -2.10 12.98
CA ALA A 278 -0.29 -1.69 11.97
C ALA A 278 -0.31 -2.68 10.81
N TYR A 279 0.34 -2.34 9.70
CA TYR A 279 0.21 -3.10 8.44
C TYR A 279 0.94 -4.44 8.40
N ALA A 280 1.63 -4.81 9.48
CA ALA A 280 2.36 -6.06 9.61
C ALA A 280 3.28 -6.30 8.40
N GLY A 281 3.30 -7.51 7.85
CA GLY A 281 4.17 -7.86 6.73
C GLY A 281 5.63 -8.01 7.14
N LEU A 282 6.52 -7.71 6.20
CA LEU A 282 7.97 -7.87 6.35
C LEU A 282 8.70 -6.53 6.29
N PRO A 283 9.83 -6.37 7.00
CA PRO A 283 10.60 -5.14 6.96
C PRO A 283 11.02 -4.80 5.53
N LEU A 284 10.72 -3.58 5.06
CA LEU A 284 11.06 -3.13 3.71
C LEU A 284 12.54 -3.33 3.39
N GLY A 285 12.84 -4.02 2.29
CA GLY A 285 14.18 -4.30 1.78
C GLY A 285 14.76 -5.66 2.17
N VAL A 286 14.03 -6.51 2.91
CA VAL A 286 14.50 -7.88 3.24
C VAL A 286 14.29 -8.88 2.11
N GLU A 287 13.38 -8.62 1.17
CA GLU A 287 13.07 -9.50 0.04
C GLU A 287 13.66 -8.97 -1.29
N GLY A 288 14.75 -8.20 -1.23
CA GLY A 288 15.42 -7.66 -2.40
C GLY A 288 14.66 -6.47 -3.04
N ARG A 289 14.76 -6.35 -4.37
CA ARG A 289 14.30 -5.19 -5.13
C ARG A 289 13.49 -5.59 -6.37
N ALA A 290 12.47 -4.80 -6.70
CA ALA A 290 11.68 -4.88 -7.91
C ALA A 290 11.49 -3.50 -8.54
N VAL A 291 11.15 -3.46 -9.83
CA VAL A 291 10.69 -2.25 -10.52
C VAL A 291 9.17 -2.28 -10.62
N ALA A 292 8.47 -1.21 -10.28
CA ALA A 292 7.02 -1.10 -10.47
C ALA A 292 6.68 -0.16 -11.62
N LEU A 293 5.90 -0.66 -12.59
CA LEU A 293 5.27 0.20 -13.60
C LEU A 293 4.17 1.02 -12.93
N LEU A 294 4.40 2.32 -12.77
CA LEU A 294 3.50 3.24 -12.09
C LEU A 294 2.85 4.19 -13.10
N SER A 295 1.55 4.04 -13.31
CA SER A 295 0.74 4.90 -14.18
C SER A 295 0.14 6.10 -13.47
N GLY A 296 0.26 6.18 -12.14
CA GLY A 296 -0.43 7.17 -11.30
C GLY A 296 -1.90 6.83 -11.00
N GLY A 297 -2.52 5.92 -11.77
CA GLY A 297 -3.84 5.37 -11.47
C GLY A 297 -3.87 4.49 -10.21
N PHE A 298 -5.08 4.10 -9.79
CA PHE A 298 -5.30 3.36 -8.54
C PHE A 298 -4.57 2.01 -8.50
N ASP A 299 -4.69 1.23 -9.58
CA ASP A 299 -4.22 -0.15 -9.61
C ASP A 299 -2.70 -0.25 -9.43
N SER A 300 -1.93 0.58 -10.15
CA SER A 300 -0.46 0.53 -10.09
C SER A 300 0.09 0.99 -8.74
N ALA A 301 -0.53 1.99 -8.10
CA ALA A 301 -0.17 2.45 -6.77
C ALA A 301 -0.43 1.37 -5.70
N VAL A 302 -1.61 0.73 -5.75
CA VAL A 302 -1.98 -0.33 -4.82
C VAL A 302 -1.12 -1.59 -5.02
N ALA A 303 -0.84 -1.97 -6.27
CA ALA A 303 0.05 -3.10 -6.57
C ALA A 303 1.46 -2.90 -6.01
N ALA A 304 2.04 -1.71 -6.22
CA ALA A 304 3.34 -1.37 -5.64
C ALA A 304 3.29 -1.48 -4.10
N TRP A 305 2.28 -0.88 -3.46
CA TRP A 305 2.14 -0.92 -2.01
C TRP A 305 2.02 -2.36 -1.45
N GLN A 306 1.30 -3.26 -2.13
CA GLN A 306 1.18 -4.64 -1.69
C GLN A 306 2.54 -5.37 -1.63
N LEU A 307 3.47 -5.05 -2.53
CA LEU A 307 4.84 -5.61 -2.49
C LEU A 307 5.74 -4.93 -1.46
N LEU A 308 5.58 -3.62 -1.21
CA LEU A 308 6.28 -2.96 -0.11
C LEU A 308 5.98 -3.67 1.22
N ARG A 309 4.70 -4.01 1.44
CA ARG A 309 4.25 -4.78 2.62
C ARG A 309 4.89 -6.17 2.72
N ARG A 310 5.28 -6.76 1.58
CA ARG A 310 6.02 -8.03 1.54
C ARG A 310 7.53 -7.85 1.68
N GLY A 311 8.02 -6.66 1.99
CA GLY A 311 9.44 -6.42 2.25
C GLY A 311 10.28 -6.21 0.99
N VAL A 312 9.65 -6.02 -0.18
CA VAL A 312 10.33 -5.77 -1.46
C VAL A 312 10.59 -4.27 -1.60
N ALA A 313 11.84 -3.88 -1.82
CA ALA A 313 12.17 -2.50 -2.15
C ALA A 313 11.78 -2.19 -3.60
N ILE A 314 11.19 -1.02 -3.86
CA ILE A 314 10.66 -0.67 -5.18
C ILE A 314 11.39 0.54 -5.77
N GLU A 315 11.71 0.43 -7.05
CA GLU A 315 11.99 1.56 -7.95
C GLU A 315 10.79 1.74 -8.88
N TYR A 316 10.46 2.97 -9.27
CA TYR A 316 9.30 3.25 -10.11
C TYR A 316 9.70 3.54 -11.54
N VAL A 317 8.99 2.97 -12.51
CA VAL A 317 9.08 3.31 -13.93
C VAL A 317 7.74 3.88 -14.36
N PHE A 318 7.78 5.10 -14.88
CA PHE A 318 6.64 5.81 -15.43
C PHE A 318 6.84 6.02 -16.93
N CYS A 319 5.94 5.44 -17.73
CA CYS A 319 5.92 5.61 -19.17
C CYS A 319 4.99 6.79 -19.51
N ASN A 320 5.57 7.94 -19.80
CA ASN A 320 4.83 9.18 -19.96
C ASN A 320 4.17 9.26 -21.34
N LEU A 321 2.83 9.25 -21.31
CA LEU A 321 1.97 9.39 -22.50
C LEU A 321 1.19 10.71 -22.53
N GLY A 322 1.37 11.58 -21.51
CA GLY A 322 0.50 12.73 -21.28
C GLY A 322 1.24 14.04 -21.00
N GLY A 323 2.54 14.09 -21.28
CA GLY A 323 3.39 15.27 -21.06
C GLY A 323 3.61 15.60 -19.58
N GLU A 324 3.92 16.86 -19.30
CA GLU A 324 4.37 17.32 -17.98
C GLU A 324 3.31 17.17 -16.88
N THR A 325 2.04 17.42 -17.19
CA THR A 325 0.97 17.31 -16.18
C THR A 325 0.70 15.86 -15.77
N HIS A 326 0.79 14.92 -16.70
CA HIS A 326 0.72 13.50 -16.36
C HIS A 326 1.88 13.12 -15.44
N GLN A 327 3.10 13.56 -15.77
CA GLN A 327 4.27 13.36 -14.93
C GLN A 327 4.08 13.95 -13.53
N LEU A 328 3.56 15.18 -13.41
CA LEU A 328 3.31 15.83 -12.12
C LEU A 328 2.30 15.05 -11.28
N GLY A 329 1.22 14.56 -11.88
CA GLY A 329 0.22 13.72 -11.20
C GLY A 329 0.83 12.44 -10.65
N VAL A 330 1.62 11.74 -11.47
CA VAL A 330 2.30 10.48 -11.09
C VAL A 330 3.36 10.74 -10.01
N LEU A 331 4.13 11.82 -10.12
CA LEU A 331 5.12 12.21 -9.11
C LEU A 331 4.46 12.45 -7.75
N ARG A 332 3.27 13.06 -7.69
CA ARG A 332 2.55 13.25 -6.41
C ARG A 332 2.08 11.92 -5.82
N VAL A 333 1.56 11.00 -6.63
CA VAL A 333 1.21 9.64 -6.17
C VAL A 333 2.45 8.91 -5.64
N ALA A 334 3.55 8.94 -6.40
CA ALA A 334 4.80 8.31 -6.03
C ALA A 334 5.39 8.94 -4.75
N LYS A 335 5.26 10.26 -4.58
CA LYS A 335 5.70 10.98 -3.37
C LYS A 335 4.95 10.53 -2.13
N VAL A 336 3.62 10.38 -2.21
CA VAL A 336 2.82 9.84 -1.11
C VAL A 336 3.27 8.43 -0.74
N LEU A 337 3.53 7.58 -1.75
CA LEU A 337 4.07 6.24 -1.50
C LEU A 337 5.45 6.30 -0.84
N ALA A 338 6.35 7.16 -1.31
CA ALA A 338 7.69 7.33 -0.76
C ALA A 338 7.67 7.81 0.70
N ASP A 339 6.95 8.90 0.98
CA ASP A 339 6.94 9.52 2.31
C ASP A 339 6.28 8.67 3.37
N ASN A 340 5.19 8.00 3.01
CA ASN A 340 4.37 7.28 3.99
C ASN A 340 4.75 5.81 4.14
N TRP A 341 5.40 5.20 3.14
CA TRP A 341 5.55 3.74 3.06
C TRP A 341 6.96 3.25 2.72
N HIS A 342 7.92 4.13 2.41
CA HIS A 342 9.31 3.73 2.09
C HIS A 342 10.32 3.96 3.21
N TYR A 343 9.90 3.84 4.47
CA TYR A 343 10.85 4.04 5.57
C TYR A 343 12.05 3.08 5.50
N GLY A 344 13.26 3.65 5.54
CA GLY A 344 14.54 2.93 5.37
C GLY A 344 14.91 2.61 3.92
N HIS A 345 14.21 3.20 2.94
CA HIS A 345 14.55 3.13 1.52
C HIS A 345 14.35 4.50 0.84
N ARG A 346 15.12 4.76 -0.22
CA ARG A 346 14.99 5.95 -1.06
C ARG A 346 14.65 5.53 -2.48
N PRO A 347 13.35 5.42 -2.83
CA PRO A 347 12.93 5.02 -4.17
C PRO A 347 13.17 6.15 -5.18
N GLN A 348 13.60 5.78 -6.38
CA GLN A 348 13.62 6.65 -7.55
C GLN A 348 12.38 6.42 -8.41
N LEU A 349 11.96 7.48 -9.10
CA LEU A 349 11.04 7.41 -10.22
C LEU A 349 11.79 7.73 -11.51
N HIS A 350 11.73 6.80 -12.46
CA HIS A 350 12.26 6.93 -13.82
C HIS A 350 11.11 7.28 -14.76
N ALA A 351 11.01 8.56 -15.13
CA ALA A 351 10.04 9.05 -16.11
C ALA A 351 10.63 8.96 -17.52
N ILE A 352 9.95 8.23 -18.39
CA ILE A 352 10.40 7.92 -19.74
C ILE A 352 9.38 8.49 -20.71
N ASP A 353 9.82 9.34 -21.61
CA ASP A 353 8.97 9.85 -22.68
C ASP A 353 8.63 8.70 -23.65
N PHE A 354 7.34 8.41 -23.78
CA PHE A 354 6.85 7.33 -24.62
C PHE A 354 6.22 7.82 -25.92
N GLU A 355 6.16 9.14 -26.17
CA GLU A 355 5.62 9.68 -27.42
C GLU A 355 6.31 9.09 -28.66
N PRO A 356 7.67 9.02 -28.74
CA PRO A 356 8.33 8.40 -29.89
C PRO A 356 8.01 6.92 -30.08
N VAL A 357 7.82 6.18 -28.98
CA VAL A 357 7.47 4.75 -29.01
C VAL A 357 6.04 4.56 -29.52
N VAL A 358 5.13 5.47 -29.15
CA VAL A 358 3.75 5.45 -29.63
C VAL A 358 3.68 5.78 -31.11
N ASP A 359 4.43 6.79 -31.58
CA ASP A 359 4.47 7.16 -32.99
C ASP A 359 4.99 6.02 -33.87
N GLU A 360 6.07 5.36 -33.44
CA GLU A 360 6.63 4.18 -34.10
C GLU A 360 5.61 3.03 -34.18
N LEU A 361 4.93 2.76 -33.06
CA LEU A 361 3.89 1.74 -32.97
C LEU A 361 2.68 2.07 -33.87
N GLN A 362 2.22 3.32 -33.90
CA GLN A 362 1.05 3.73 -34.68
C GLN A 362 1.33 3.72 -36.19
N THR A 363 2.56 4.02 -36.59
CA THR A 363 2.98 4.11 -37.99
C THR A 363 3.13 2.73 -38.63
N HIS A 364 3.68 1.76 -37.90
CA HIS A 364 4.10 0.48 -38.48
C HIS A 364 3.18 -0.71 -38.15
N THR A 365 2.25 -0.57 -37.19
CA THR A 365 1.44 -1.69 -36.71
C THR A 365 -0.06 -1.46 -36.81
N SER A 366 -0.80 -2.57 -36.81
CA SER A 366 -2.26 -2.55 -36.89
C SER A 366 -2.90 -2.04 -35.60
N LYS A 367 -3.86 -1.10 -35.75
CA LYS A 367 -4.62 -0.47 -34.65
C LYS A 367 -5.24 -1.46 -33.66
N ARG A 368 -5.54 -2.68 -34.14
CA ARG A 368 -6.13 -3.75 -33.35
C ARG A 368 -5.23 -4.22 -32.20
N TYR A 369 -3.90 -4.12 -32.35
CA TYR A 369 -2.91 -4.68 -31.42
C TYR A 369 -2.16 -3.61 -30.60
N TRP A 370 -2.41 -2.33 -30.84
CA TRP A 370 -1.71 -1.21 -30.19
C TRP A 370 -1.62 -1.33 -28.66
N GLN A 371 -2.70 -1.68 -27.97
CA GLN A 371 -2.66 -1.81 -26.50
C GLN A 371 -1.78 -2.97 -26.01
N ILE A 372 -1.74 -4.08 -26.76
CA ILE A 372 -0.93 -5.25 -26.42
C ILE A 372 0.55 -4.92 -26.67
N LEU A 373 0.86 -4.37 -27.85
CA LEU A 373 2.21 -3.95 -28.23
C LEU A 373 2.76 -2.87 -27.28
N LEU A 374 1.97 -1.85 -26.95
CA LEU A 374 2.38 -0.80 -26.01
C LEU A 374 2.77 -1.38 -24.65
N LYS A 375 1.97 -2.29 -24.10
CA LYS A 375 2.29 -2.94 -22.81
C LYS A 375 3.54 -3.81 -22.90
N ARG A 376 3.76 -4.47 -24.04
CA ARG A 376 5.01 -5.20 -24.30
C ARG A 376 6.21 -4.26 -24.30
N MET A 377 6.10 -3.09 -24.93
CA MET A 377 7.15 -2.06 -24.90
C MET A 377 7.42 -1.53 -23.49
N MET A 378 6.36 -1.27 -22.71
CA MET A 378 6.49 -0.86 -21.30
C MET A 378 7.23 -1.91 -20.46
N LEU A 379 6.95 -3.21 -20.66
CA LEU A 379 7.66 -4.29 -19.98
C LEU A 379 9.14 -4.36 -20.40
N ARG A 380 9.44 -4.22 -21.70
CA ARG A 380 10.83 -4.21 -22.20
C ARG A 380 11.64 -3.04 -21.66
N VAL A 381 11.01 -1.87 -21.52
CA VAL A 381 11.64 -0.71 -20.90
C VAL A 381 11.84 -0.92 -19.40
N ALA A 382 10.84 -1.46 -18.69
CA ALA A 382 10.97 -1.80 -17.29
C ALA A 382 12.04 -2.88 -17.03
N GLU A 383 12.24 -3.84 -17.95
CA GLU A 383 13.31 -4.83 -17.87
C GLU A 383 14.70 -4.21 -17.93
N ARG A 384 14.93 -3.24 -18.83
CA ARG A 384 16.20 -2.51 -18.91
C ARG A 384 16.51 -1.79 -17.60
N ILE A 385 15.53 -1.06 -17.05
CA ILE A 385 15.68 -0.39 -15.75
C ILE A 385 15.86 -1.40 -14.63
N ALA A 386 15.16 -2.54 -14.66
CA ALA A 386 15.32 -3.59 -13.66
C ALA A 386 16.74 -4.17 -13.67
N GLN A 387 17.32 -4.41 -14.84
CA GLN A 387 18.71 -4.87 -14.98
C GLN A 387 19.69 -3.83 -14.44
N GLU A 388 19.56 -2.56 -14.85
CA GLU A 388 20.41 -1.46 -14.35
C GLU A 388 20.34 -1.27 -12.82
N ARG A 389 19.16 -1.52 -12.22
CA ARG A 389 18.94 -1.37 -10.77
C ARG A 389 19.13 -2.67 -10.00
N HIS A 390 19.56 -3.74 -10.65
CA HIS A 390 19.68 -5.09 -10.08
C HIS A 390 18.38 -5.56 -9.38
N ALA A 391 17.24 -5.26 -9.99
CA ALA A 391 15.92 -5.69 -9.55
C ALA A 391 15.60 -7.07 -10.13
N THR A 392 14.94 -7.92 -9.31
CA THR A 392 14.67 -9.34 -9.63
C THR A 392 13.27 -9.55 -10.24
N GLY A 393 12.50 -8.47 -10.44
CA GLY A 393 11.18 -8.58 -11.03
C GLY A 393 10.54 -7.24 -11.35
N ILE A 394 9.45 -7.31 -12.11
CA ILE A 394 8.62 -6.19 -12.55
C ILE A 394 7.24 -6.33 -11.91
N ILE A 395 6.72 -5.26 -11.31
CA ILE A 395 5.41 -5.20 -10.68
C ILE A 395 4.46 -4.46 -11.63
N THR A 396 3.28 -5.04 -11.87
CA THR A 396 2.20 -4.38 -12.61
C THR A 396 0.89 -4.36 -11.80
N GLY A 397 0.08 -3.34 -12.04
CA GLY A 397 -1.28 -3.22 -11.49
C GLY A 397 -2.34 -3.95 -12.31
N GLU A 398 -1.98 -4.97 -13.10
CA GLU A 398 -2.93 -5.64 -13.98
C GLU A 398 -3.85 -6.59 -13.20
N ALA A 399 -5.14 -6.56 -13.56
CA ALA A 399 -6.20 -7.41 -13.02
C ALA A 399 -6.94 -8.11 -14.17
N VAL A 400 -7.17 -9.41 -14.05
CA VAL A 400 -7.80 -10.20 -15.12
C VAL A 400 -9.26 -9.77 -15.29
N GLY A 401 -9.65 -9.46 -16.52
CA GLY A 401 -11.04 -9.14 -16.87
C GLY A 401 -11.50 -7.73 -16.51
N GLN A 402 -10.62 -6.86 -16.01
CA GLN A 402 -10.98 -5.48 -15.65
C GLN A 402 -11.19 -4.57 -16.88
N VAL A 403 -10.39 -4.75 -17.93
CA VAL A 403 -10.51 -4.02 -19.21
C VAL A 403 -10.36 -4.98 -20.39
N SER A 404 -10.83 -4.59 -21.58
CA SER A 404 -10.82 -5.44 -22.78
C SER A 404 -9.44 -5.94 -23.20
N SER A 405 -8.38 -5.21 -22.86
CA SER A 405 -6.99 -5.61 -23.12
C SER A 405 -6.38 -6.53 -22.06
N GLN A 406 -7.03 -6.72 -20.92
CA GLN A 406 -6.55 -7.52 -19.78
C GLN A 406 -7.31 -8.85 -19.66
N THR A 407 -7.53 -9.53 -20.77
CA THR A 407 -7.95 -10.94 -20.75
C THR A 407 -6.78 -11.83 -20.36
N LEU A 408 -7.06 -13.03 -19.84
CA LEU A 408 -6.02 -13.99 -19.48
C LEU A 408 -5.10 -14.31 -20.68
N GLN A 409 -5.67 -14.44 -21.87
CA GLN A 409 -4.97 -14.68 -23.12
C GLN A 409 -4.02 -13.52 -23.45
N ASN A 410 -4.51 -12.28 -23.41
CA ASN A 410 -3.67 -11.11 -23.70
C ASN A 410 -2.58 -10.92 -22.64
N LEU A 411 -2.87 -11.13 -21.36
CA LEU A 411 -1.85 -11.06 -20.30
C LEU A 411 -0.76 -12.11 -20.50
N SER A 412 -1.12 -13.31 -20.96
CA SER A 412 -0.16 -14.35 -21.33
C SER A 412 0.76 -13.88 -22.47
N VAL A 413 0.19 -13.31 -23.54
CA VAL A 413 0.95 -12.77 -24.69
C VAL A 413 1.85 -11.58 -24.28
N ILE A 414 1.33 -10.65 -23.47
CA ILE A 414 2.08 -9.50 -22.96
C ILE A 414 3.26 -9.97 -22.12
N SER A 415 3.07 -10.99 -21.27
CA SER A 415 4.11 -11.52 -20.39
C SER A 415 5.31 -12.10 -21.14
N ARG A 416 5.15 -12.46 -22.42
CA ARG A 416 6.24 -13.00 -23.27
C ARG A 416 7.21 -11.93 -23.77
N ALA A 417 6.95 -10.65 -23.54
CA ALA A 417 7.85 -9.57 -23.95
C ALA A 417 9.10 -9.42 -23.07
N THR A 418 9.14 -10.09 -21.91
CA THR A 418 10.26 -10.01 -20.98
C THR A 418 10.56 -11.38 -20.38
N SER A 419 11.84 -11.59 -20.04
CA SER A 419 12.29 -12.78 -19.32
C SER A 419 12.19 -12.62 -17.80
N GLN A 420 12.00 -11.38 -17.32
CA GLN A 420 11.91 -11.05 -15.91
C GLN A 420 10.62 -11.58 -15.28
N MET A 421 10.69 -11.91 -13.98
CA MET A 421 9.50 -12.30 -13.22
C MET A 421 8.52 -11.13 -13.12
N ILE A 422 7.29 -11.32 -13.58
CA ILE A 422 6.22 -10.33 -13.47
C ILE A 422 5.33 -10.66 -12.26
N LEU A 423 5.24 -9.72 -11.32
CA LEU A 423 4.41 -9.79 -10.12
C LEU A 423 3.11 -9.00 -10.34
N ARG A 424 1.97 -9.68 -10.22
CA ARG A 424 0.62 -9.11 -10.40
C ARG A 424 -0.24 -9.27 -9.14
N PRO A 425 -0.07 -8.42 -8.11
CA PRO A 425 -0.79 -8.56 -6.84
C PRO A 425 -2.30 -8.48 -6.98
N LEU A 426 -2.77 -7.76 -8.01
CA LEU A 426 -4.18 -7.45 -8.22
C LEU A 426 -4.84 -8.40 -9.22
N VAL A 427 -4.15 -9.47 -9.65
CA VAL A 427 -4.60 -10.36 -10.74
C VAL A 427 -6.02 -10.89 -10.54
N GLY A 428 -6.43 -11.12 -9.28
CA GLY A 428 -7.77 -11.57 -8.89
C GLY A 428 -8.54 -10.58 -8.02
N SER A 429 -8.08 -9.33 -7.91
CA SER A 429 -8.78 -8.29 -7.15
C SER A 429 -9.89 -7.64 -7.98
N ASN A 430 -10.96 -7.20 -7.32
CA ASN A 430 -11.98 -6.36 -7.96
C ASN A 430 -11.71 -4.87 -7.73
N LYS A 431 -12.43 -4.03 -8.48
CA LYS A 431 -12.27 -2.57 -8.43
C LYS A 431 -12.53 -1.99 -7.04
N ASP A 432 -13.55 -2.46 -6.33
CA ASP A 432 -13.91 -1.92 -5.02
C ASP A 432 -12.84 -2.22 -3.96
N GLU A 433 -12.20 -3.39 -4.02
CA GLU A 433 -11.04 -3.72 -3.18
C GLU A 433 -9.86 -2.78 -3.44
N ILE A 434 -9.58 -2.50 -4.71
CA ILE A 434 -8.49 -1.61 -5.11
C ILE A 434 -8.78 -0.19 -4.64
N ILE A 435 -10.02 0.31 -4.81
CA ILE A 435 -10.42 1.64 -4.38
C ILE A 435 -10.31 1.80 -2.86
N ARG A 436 -10.85 0.86 -2.08
CA ARG A 436 -10.73 0.90 -0.61
C ARG A 436 -9.26 0.92 -0.16
N MET A 437 -8.42 0.13 -0.80
CA MET A 437 -6.99 0.12 -0.50
C MET A 437 -6.33 1.44 -0.89
N ALA A 438 -6.68 2.03 -2.02
CA ALA A 438 -6.15 3.34 -2.44
C ALA A 438 -6.53 4.47 -1.45
N GLU A 439 -7.74 4.43 -0.89
CA GLU A 439 -8.17 5.35 0.16
C GLU A 439 -7.35 5.14 1.43
N GLU A 440 -7.19 3.89 1.85
CA GLU A 440 -6.46 3.50 3.04
C GLU A 440 -4.97 3.91 2.98
N ILE A 441 -4.32 3.75 1.82
CA ILE A 441 -2.90 4.10 1.65
C ILE A 441 -2.66 5.57 1.31
N GLY A 442 -3.73 6.34 1.11
CA GLY A 442 -3.71 7.79 0.87
C GLY A 442 -3.44 8.20 -0.58
N THR A 443 -3.57 7.30 -1.55
CA THR A 443 -3.34 7.61 -2.98
C THR A 443 -4.61 7.92 -3.75
N PHE A 444 -5.80 7.59 -3.23
CA PHE A 444 -7.08 7.71 -3.94
C PHE A 444 -7.32 9.08 -4.57
N GLU A 445 -7.25 10.16 -3.78
CA GLU A 445 -7.55 11.51 -4.27
C GLU A 445 -6.56 12.00 -5.33
N LEU A 446 -5.34 11.48 -5.34
CA LEU A 446 -4.34 11.81 -6.36
C LEU A 446 -4.55 10.94 -7.60
N SER A 447 -4.75 9.64 -7.43
CA SER A 447 -4.94 8.70 -8.53
C SER A 447 -6.22 8.95 -9.33
N LYS A 448 -7.27 9.50 -8.69
CA LYS A 448 -8.53 9.87 -9.35
C LYS A 448 -8.36 10.93 -10.45
N VAL A 449 -7.30 11.74 -10.36
CA VAL A 449 -7.12 12.96 -11.18
C VAL A 449 -6.04 12.78 -12.23
N VAL A 450 -5.29 11.69 -12.12
CA VAL A 450 -4.40 11.24 -13.19
C VAL A 450 -5.29 10.74 -14.32
N GLY A 451 -5.38 11.53 -15.39
CA GLY A 451 -6.16 11.17 -16.57
C GLY A 451 -5.74 9.84 -17.17
N GLU A 452 -6.66 9.18 -17.88
CA GLU A 452 -6.32 8.05 -18.74
C GLU A 452 -5.75 8.59 -20.05
N TYR A 453 -4.44 8.85 -20.09
CA TYR A 453 -3.76 9.46 -21.25
C TYR A 453 -3.55 8.50 -22.43
N CYS A 454 -3.89 7.21 -22.26
CA CYS A 454 -3.77 6.24 -23.34
C CYS A 454 -4.96 6.38 -24.31
N ASN A 455 -4.87 7.33 -25.25
CA ASN A 455 -5.85 7.51 -26.33
C ASN A 455 -5.76 6.39 -27.41
N LEU A 456 -5.09 5.29 -27.11
CA LEU A 456 -4.89 4.12 -27.98
C LEU A 456 -6.00 3.09 -27.77
N VAL A 457 -7.25 3.52 -27.65
CA VAL A 457 -8.41 2.63 -27.55
C VAL A 457 -9.00 2.44 -28.95
N PRO A 458 -8.68 1.34 -29.66
CA PRO A 458 -9.29 1.09 -30.96
C PRO A 458 -10.79 0.82 -30.81
N LYS A 459 -11.58 1.10 -31.87
CA LYS A 459 -13.01 0.76 -31.91
C LYS A 459 -13.29 -0.74 -31.72
N ARG A 460 -12.31 -1.61 -32.03
CA ARG A 460 -12.37 -3.07 -31.89
C ARG A 460 -11.02 -3.62 -31.41
N PRO A 461 -10.73 -3.57 -30.09
CA PRO A 461 -9.47 -4.09 -29.55
C PRO A 461 -9.40 -5.62 -29.70
N ALA A 462 -8.20 -6.16 -29.87
CA ALA A 462 -7.99 -7.60 -29.73
C ALA A 462 -8.24 -8.03 -28.28
N THR A 463 -9.30 -8.80 -28.05
CA THR A 463 -9.61 -9.42 -26.75
C THR A 463 -8.93 -10.78 -26.57
N SER A 464 -8.45 -11.38 -27.64
CA SER A 464 -7.64 -12.61 -27.64
C SER A 464 -6.69 -12.57 -28.83
N ALA A 465 -5.46 -12.12 -28.61
CA ALA A 465 -4.41 -12.15 -29.62
C ALA A 465 -3.61 -13.45 -29.56
N SER A 466 -3.15 -13.95 -30.72
CA SER A 466 -2.13 -14.99 -30.77
C SER A 466 -0.74 -14.35 -30.59
N LEU A 467 0.17 -15.07 -29.94
CA LEU A 467 1.53 -14.59 -29.73
C LEU A 467 2.24 -14.33 -31.07
N GLU A 468 2.15 -15.28 -32.00
CA GLU A 468 2.77 -15.21 -33.34
C GLU A 468 2.37 -13.95 -34.11
N VAL A 469 1.09 -13.57 -34.08
CA VAL A 469 0.63 -12.35 -34.78
C VAL A 469 1.16 -11.11 -34.09
N VAL A 470 1.21 -11.09 -32.75
CA VAL A 470 1.74 -9.92 -32.02
C VAL A 470 3.24 -9.76 -32.24
N GLU A 471 4.00 -10.86 -32.28
CA GLU A 471 5.43 -10.83 -32.61
C GLU A 471 5.66 -10.38 -34.06
N ALA A 472 4.87 -10.87 -35.01
CA ALA A 472 4.96 -10.42 -36.41
C ALA A 472 4.56 -8.94 -36.62
N GLU A 473 3.71 -8.37 -35.76
CA GLU A 473 3.44 -6.92 -35.75
C GLU A 473 4.60 -6.16 -35.09
N GLU A 474 5.19 -6.70 -34.02
CA GLU A 474 6.33 -6.11 -33.33
C GLU A 474 7.59 -6.07 -34.21
N ASP A 475 7.82 -7.09 -35.05
CA ASP A 475 8.94 -7.15 -36.01
C ASP A 475 8.91 -6.02 -37.06
N ARG A 476 7.78 -5.30 -37.19
CA ARG A 476 7.66 -4.14 -38.08
C ARG A 476 8.13 -2.85 -37.42
N MET A 477 8.35 -2.85 -36.12
CA MET A 477 8.78 -1.68 -35.34
C MET A 477 10.31 -1.67 -35.20
N ASP A 478 10.91 -0.49 -35.21
CA ASP A 478 12.30 -0.31 -34.77
C ASP A 478 12.37 -0.27 -33.23
N LEU A 479 12.83 -1.36 -32.61
CA LEU A 479 12.95 -1.46 -31.15
C LEU A 479 14.16 -0.72 -30.57
N SER A 480 15.06 -0.19 -31.40
CA SER A 480 16.21 0.61 -30.93
C SER A 480 15.75 1.92 -30.26
N ILE A 481 14.56 2.41 -30.62
CA ILE A 481 13.92 3.57 -29.97
C ILE A 481 13.76 3.38 -28.46
N LEU A 482 13.61 2.14 -27.99
CA LEU A 482 13.46 1.85 -26.56
C LEU A 482 14.75 2.17 -25.78
N ASP A 483 15.91 1.90 -26.37
CA ASP A 483 17.20 2.22 -25.76
C ASP A 483 17.42 3.74 -25.72
N GLU A 484 17.00 4.44 -26.79
CA GLU A 484 17.05 5.89 -26.85
C GLU A 484 16.20 6.53 -25.75
N VAL A 485 14.91 6.18 -25.62
CA VAL A 485 14.04 6.80 -24.60
C VAL A 485 14.48 6.44 -23.18
N VAL A 486 15.01 5.23 -22.95
CA VAL A 486 15.58 4.84 -21.65
C VAL A 486 16.82 5.67 -21.31
N SER A 487 17.66 5.98 -22.29
CA SER A 487 18.87 6.80 -22.06
C SER A 487 18.53 8.26 -21.76
N LYS A 488 17.46 8.81 -22.36
CA LYS A 488 16.99 10.19 -22.20
C LYS A 488 16.06 10.41 -20.99
N ARG A 489 15.79 9.36 -20.21
CA ARG A 489 14.83 9.40 -19.09
C ARG A 489 15.19 10.44 -18.03
N SER A 490 14.16 10.98 -17.38
CA SER A 490 14.33 11.78 -16.16
C SER A 490 14.25 10.88 -14.92
N SER A 491 15.13 11.10 -13.93
CA SER A 491 15.13 10.33 -12.67
C SER A 491 14.94 11.25 -11.46
N PHE A 492 14.02 10.89 -10.56
CA PHE A 492 13.64 11.68 -9.40
C PHE A 492 13.84 10.88 -8.10
N ASP A 493 14.67 11.34 -7.16
CA ASP A 493 14.67 10.80 -5.78
C ASP A 493 13.43 11.32 -5.06
N LEU A 494 12.47 10.42 -4.85
CA LEU A 494 11.16 10.78 -4.30
C LEU A 494 11.22 11.25 -2.84
N ARG A 495 12.24 10.87 -2.06
CA ARG A 495 12.34 11.27 -0.64
C ARG A 495 12.89 12.70 -0.50
N SER A 496 13.74 13.13 -1.43
CA SER A 496 14.24 14.52 -1.49
C SER A 496 13.43 15.44 -2.38
N LEU A 497 12.54 14.88 -3.22
CA LEU A 497 11.74 15.64 -4.16
C LEU A 497 10.86 16.65 -3.43
N ASN A 498 10.95 17.92 -3.81
CA ASN A 498 9.92 18.88 -3.45
C ASN A 498 8.94 18.99 -4.63
N VAL A 499 7.75 18.41 -4.52
CA VAL A 499 6.81 18.41 -5.64
C VAL A 499 6.24 19.82 -5.90
N ASP A 500 6.31 20.71 -4.93
CA ASP A 500 5.84 22.10 -5.06
C ASP A 500 6.75 22.93 -5.99
N THR A 501 7.99 22.48 -6.27
CA THR A 501 8.88 23.14 -7.23
C THR A 501 8.53 22.85 -8.68
N PHE A 502 7.66 21.87 -8.94
CA PHE A 502 7.19 21.48 -10.28
C PHE A 502 5.83 22.11 -10.63
N GLY A 503 5.39 23.11 -9.86
CA GLY A 503 4.24 23.93 -10.26
C GLY A 503 4.49 24.51 -11.66
N LEU A 504 3.45 24.56 -12.49
CA LEU A 504 3.49 25.23 -13.79
C LEU A 504 3.29 26.74 -13.49
N PRO A 505 4.37 27.56 -13.35
CA PRO A 505 4.25 28.88 -12.74
C PRO A 505 3.35 29.81 -13.56
N GLU A 506 3.27 29.57 -14.87
CA GLU A 506 2.42 30.31 -15.79
C GLU A 506 0.92 30.03 -15.58
N LEU A 507 0.54 28.89 -15.00
CA LEU A 507 -0.84 28.49 -14.71
C LEU A 507 -1.27 28.82 -13.28
N GLU A 508 -0.36 29.32 -12.45
CA GLU A 508 -0.60 29.54 -11.02
C GLU A 508 -1.04 30.97 -10.72
N VAL A 509 -2.11 31.11 -9.92
CA VAL A 509 -2.46 32.38 -9.27
C VAL A 509 -2.45 32.24 -7.76
N THR A 510 -2.02 33.28 -7.07
CA THR A 510 -2.02 33.38 -5.59
C THR A 510 -3.11 34.31 -5.06
N LYS A 511 -3.81 35.03 -5.95
CA LYS A 511 -4.98 35.83 -5.67
C LYS A 511 -6.00 35.59 -6.79
N VAL A 512 -7.27 35.48 -6.44
CA VAL A 512 -8.35 35.39 -7.42
C VAL A 512 -8.58 36.79 -8.01
N PRO A 513 -8.53 36.99 -9.35
CA PRO A 513 -8.92 38.25 -9.98
C PRO A 513 -10.39 38.59 -9.72
N ASP A 514 -10.73 39.88 -9.61
CA ASP A 514 -12.06 40.34 -9.18
C ASP A 514 -13.19 39.93 -10.16
N ASP A 515 -12.87 39.77 -11.43
CA ASP A 515 -13.76 39.37 -12.53
C ASP A 515 -13.67 37.87 -12.87
N ALA A 516 -12.83 37.10 -12.16
CA ALA A 516 -12.63 35.69 -12.46
C ALA A 516 -13.82 34.83 -12.01
N SER A 517 -14.20 33.89 -12.86
CA SER A 517 -15.13 32.82 -12.49
C SER A 517 -14.38 31.73 -11.72
N VAL A 518 -14.74 31.55 -10.45
CA VAL A 518 -14.08 30.56 -9.58
C VAL A 518 -14.77 29.21 -9.69
N ILE A 519 -14.00 28.14 -9.90
CA ILE A 519 -14.51 26.77 -9.98
C ILE A 519 -13.91 25.93 -8.85
N ASP A 520 -14.78 25.38 -8.01
CA ASP A 520 -14.41 24.44 -6.95
C ASP A 520 -14.56 22.99 -7.44
N LEU A 521 -13.43 22.29 -7.51
CA LEU A 521 -13.34 20.92 -8.02
C LEU A 521 -13.54 19.83 -6.96
N ARG A 522 -13.85 20.21 -5.72
CA ARG A 522 -13.95 19.29 -4.59
C ARG A 522 -15.29 18.60 -4.51
N THR A 523 -15.37 17.63 -3.60
CA THR A 523 -16.62 16.90 -3.32
C THR A 523 -17.69 17.85 -2.76
N ARG A 524 -18.96 17.44 -2.89
CA ARG A 524 -20.11 18.20 -2.36
C ARG A 524 -19.96 18.48 -0.86
N HIS A 525 -19.57 17.47 -0.09
CA HIS A 525 -19.33 17.59 1.35
C HIS A 525 -18.27 18.65 1.68
N GLN A 526 -17.16 18.69 0.93
CA GLN A 526 -16.09 19.67 1.14
C GLN A 526 -16.49 21.09 0.72
N PHE A 527 -17.28 21.22 -0.35
CA PHE A 527 -17.85 22.50 -0.79
C PHE A 527 -18.83 23.07 0.25
N ASP A 528 -19.71 22.22 0.78
CA ASP A 528 -20.70 22.60 1.79
C ASP A 528 -20.03 22.99 3.12
N ALA A 529 -18.91 22.34 3.48
CA ALA A 529 -18.14 22.69 4.67
C ALA A 529 -17.51 24.09 4.58
N TRP A 530 -16.98 24.45 3.40
CA TRP A 530 -16.46 25.78 3.09
C TRP A 530 -16.18 25.88 1.59
N HIS A 531 -16.46 27.01 0.95
CA HIS A 531 -16.06 27.30 -0.43
C HIS A 531 -15.76 28.79 -0.62
N TYR A 532 -15.02 29.12 -1.68
CA TYR A 532 -14.77 30.52 -2.06
C TYR A 532 -16.09 31.20 -2.48
N PRO A 533 -16.33 32.47 -2.10
CA PRO A 533 -17.58 33.16 -2.43
C PRO A 533 -17.93 33.09 -3.92
N ASN A 534 -19.20 32.79 -4.24
CA ASN A 534 -19.71 32.63 -5.61
C ASN A 534 -19.03 31.53 -6.44
N ALA A 535 -18.25 30.63 -5.84
CA ALA A 535 -17.61 29.54 -6.58
C ALA A 535 -18.66 28.58 -7.16
N LEU A 536 -18.46 28.24 -8.44
CA LEU A 536 -19.23 27.20 -9.11
C LEU A 536 -18.66 25.83 -8.72
N ARG A 537 -19.46 25.02 -8.02
CA ARG A 537 -19.07 23.64 -7.70
C ARG A 537 -19.23 22.74 -8.91
N LEU A 538 -18.12 22.24 -9.43
CA LEU A 538 -18.09 21.17 -10.41
C LEU A 538 -16.96 20.24 -10.01
N ASP A 539 -17.25 19.03 -9.54
CA ASP A 539 -16.15 18.08 -9.34
C ASP A 539 -15.41 17.84 -10.67
N PHE A 540 -14.16 17.41 -10.58
CA PHE A 540 -13.27 17.34 -11.74
C PHE A 540 -13.86 16.58 -12.94
N ALA A 541 -14.59 15.48 -12.72
CA ALA A 541 -15.17 14.71 -13.81
C ALA A 541 -16.27 15.51 -14.54
N HIS A 542 -17.15 16.17 -13.79
CA HIS A 542 -18.17 17.04 -14.38
C HIS A 542 -17.54 18.29 -15.01
N ALA A 543 -16.51 18.87 -14.39
CA ALA A 543 -15.80 20.02 -14.93
C ALA A 543 -15.12 19.68 -16.26
N LEU A 544 -14.49 18.50 -16.37
CA LEU A 544 -13.85 18.01 -17.60
C LEU A 544 -14.86 17.86 -18.77
N GLN A 545 -16.10 17.48 -18.47
CA GLN A 545 -17.16 17.36 -19.47
C GLN A 545 -17.80 18.70 -19.82
N ALA A 546 -17.86 19.63 -18.85
CA ALA A 546 -18.58 20.89 -18.99
C ALA A 546 -17.72 22.01 -19.59
N TYR A 547 -16.41 22.05 -19.29
CA TYR A 547 -15.55 23.18 -19.67
C TYR A 547 -15.51 23.51 -21.17
N PRO A 548 -15.65 22.56 -22.12
CA PRO A 548 -15.65 22.92 -23.54
C PRO A 548 -16.80 23.84 -23.95
N ARG A 549 -17.85 23.95 -23.11
CA ARG A 549 -19.02 24.82 -23.31
C ARG A 549 -18.95 26.13 -22.53
N PHE A 550 -17.86 26.38 -21.80
CA PHE A 550 -17.67 27.61 -21.06
C PHE A 550 -17.42 28.81 -21.98
N ASP A 551 -17.62 30.01 -21.43
CA ASP A 551 -17.44 31.26 -22.14
C ASP A 551 -15.94 31.60 -22.24
N LYS A 552 -15.38 31.51 -23.44
CA LYS A 552 -13.95 31.76 -23.69
C LYS A 552 -13.50 33.20 -23.42
N SER A 553 -14.43 34.14 -23.28
CA SER A 553 -14.10 35.54 -22.97
C SER A 553 -13.79 35.78 -21.49
N LYS A 554 -14.06 34.80 -20.62
CA LYS A 554 -13.88 34.93 -19.17
C LYS A 554 -12.58 34.30 -18.69
N THR A 555 -12.02 34.88 -17.64
CA THR A 555 -10.93 34.29 -16.87
C THR A 555 -11.49 33.29 -15.86
N TYR A 556 -10.90 32.09 -15.80
CA TYR A 556 -11.28 31.03 -14.88
C TYR A 556 -10.19 30.77 -13.85
N VAL A 557 -10.56 30.71 -12.56
CA VAL A 557 -9.65 30.28 -11.49
C VAL A 557 -10.21 29.02 -10.85
N LEU A 558 -9.49 27.92 -10.99
CA LEU A 558 -9.89 26.63 -10.48
C LEU A 558 -9.16 26.33 -9.18
N TYR A 559 -9.81 25.67 -8.22
CA TYR A 559 -9.11 25.11 -7.06
C TYR A 559 -9.65 23.74 -6.66
N CYS A 560 -8.77 22.93 -6.09
CA CYS A 560 -9.12 21.71 -5.35
C CYS A 560 -8.33 21.66 -4.04
N ASP A 561 -8.42 20.58 -3.27
CA ASP A 561 -7.75 20.50 -1.96
C ASP A 561 -6.25 20.74 -2.01
N PHE A 562 -5.58 20.16 -3.01
CA PHE A 562 -4.13 20.21 -3.15
C PHE A 562 -3.66 20.97 -4.41
N GLY A 563 -4.58 21.63 -5.11
CA GLY A 563 -4.29 22.38 -6.35
C GLY A 563 -4.01 21.51 -7.61
N LEU A 564 -4.06 20.18 -7.50
CA LEU A 564 -3.76 19.23 -8.58
C LEU A 564 -4.79 19.23 -9.71
N MET A 565 -6.03 18.89 -9.37
CA MET A 565 -7.13 18.78 -10.32
C MET A 565 -7.31 20.10 -11.06
N SER A 566 -7.18 21.19 -10.31
CA SER A 566 -7.31 22.53 -10.84
C SER A 566 -6.17 22.87 -11.77
N ALA A 567 -4.92 22.46 -11.47
CA ALA A 567 -3.79 22.65 -12.37
C ALA A 567 -3.98 21.89 -13.69
N HIS A 568 -4.37 20.62 -13.61
CA HIS A 568 -4.58 19.80 -14.79
C HIS A 568 -5.72 20.34 -15.67
N LEU A 569 -6.87 20.70 -15.06
CA LEU A 569 -7.97 21.27 -15.82
C LEU A 569 -7.62 22.66 -16.38
N ALA A 570 -6.91 23.50 -15.64
CA ALA A 570 -6.44 24.80 -16.13
C ALA A 570 -5.52 24.64 -17.35
N GLU A 571 -4.61 23.67 -17.34
CA GLU A 571 -3.75 23.37 -18.50
C GLU A 571 -4.57 22.91 -19.71
N LEU A 572 -5.53 21.99 -19.53
CA LEU A 572 -6.41 21.53 -20.61
C LEU A 572 -7.26 22.67 -21.19
N MET A 573 -7.80 23.52 -20.32
CA MET A 573 -8.54 24.72 -20.69
C MET A 573 -7.64 25.67 -21.50
N ARG A 574 -6.40 25.91 -21.07
CA ARG A 574 -5.43 26.73 -21.81
C ARG A 574 -5.08 26.16 -23.18
N LYS A 575 -4.81 24.85 -23.27
CA LYS A 575 -4.56 24.15 -24.55
C LYS A 575 -5.71 24.27 -25.54
N THR A 576 -6.93 24.53 -25.05
CA THR A 576 -8.15 24.70 -25.87
C THR A 576 -8.59 26.16 -26.04
N GLY A 577 -7.72 27.11 -25.63
CA GLY A 577 -7.87 28.55 -25.87
C GLY A 577 -8.67 29.30 -24.81
N PHE A 578 -8.80 28.78 -23.59
CA PHE A 578 -9.36 29.52 -22.46
C PHE A 578 -8.26 30.25 -21.67
N ASP A 579 -8.61 31.39 -21.07
CA ASP A 579 -7.78 31.99 -20.03
C ASP A 579 -8.09 31.37 -18.67
N ALA A 580 -7.36 30.31 -18.33
CA ALA A 580 -7.59 29.50 -17.14
C ALA A 580 -6.32 29.36 -16.29
N PHE A 581 -6.52 29.46 -14.98
CA PHE A 581 -5.49 29.34 -13.96
C PHE A 581 -5.96 28.43 -12.84
N HIS A 582 -5.02 27.91 -12.06
CA HIS A 582 -5.33 27.26 -10.80
C HIS A 582 -4.81 28.05 -9.61
N PHE A 583 -5.54 27.96 -8.50
CA PHE A 583 -5.10 28.58 -7.27
C PHE A 583 -3.97 27.78 -6.63
N LYS A 584 -2.81 28.43 -6.43
CA LYS A 584 -1.61 27.82 -5.85
C LYS A 584 -1.87 27.41 -4.40
N GLY A 585 -1.55 26.16 -4.05
CA GLY A 585 -1.70 25.64 -2.69
C GLY A 585 -3.12 25.20 -2.30
N GLY A 586 -4.05 25.15 -3.27
CA GLY A 586 -5.39 24.56 -3.11
C GLY A 586 -6.25 25.23 -2.03
N THR A 587 -7.17 24.45 -1.43
CA THR A 587 -8.14 24.92 -0.42
C THR A 587 -7.48 25.67 0.74
N ARG A 588 -6.34 25.14 1.24
CA ARG A 588 -5.67 25.74 2.41
C ARG A 588 -5.17 27.15 2.12
N ALA A 589 -4.70 27.40 0.90
CA ALA A 589 -4.16 28.69 0.50
C ALA A 589 -5.29 29.65 0.10
N ILE A 590 -6.24 29.22 -0.73
CA ILE A 590 -7.33 30.09 -1.21
C ILE A 590 -8.24 30.56 -0.07
N ARG A 591 -8.39 29.74 0.99
CA ARG A 591 -9.13 30.15 2.20
C ARG A 591 -8.49 31.34 2.92
N LYS A 592 -7.17 31.50 2.85
CA LYS A 592 -6.47 32.63 3.48
C LYS A 592 -6.64 33.93 2.71
N THR A 593 -6.96 33.84 1.41
CA THR A 593 -7.13 34.98 0.52
C THR A 593 -8.59 35.28 0.23
N ALA A 594 -9.52 34.47 0.75
CA ALA A 594 -10.93 34.71 0.61
C ALA A 594 -11.31 36.03 1.27
N PRO A 595 -12.17 36.86 0.62
CA PRO A 595 -12.72 38.04 1.25
C PRO A 595 -13.35 37.65 2.59
N SER A 596 -13.18 38.49 3.62
CA SER A 596 -13.88 38.33 4.89
C SER A 596 -15.38 38.26 4.61
N ALA A 597 -16.03 37.16 5.03
CA ALA A 597 -17.47 36.98 4.89
C ALA A 597 -18.24 37.98 5.74
#